data_AF-A0A1Y2M2T3-F1
#
_entry.id   AF-A0A1Y2M2T3-F1
#
_cell.length_a   1.000
_cell.length_b   1.000
_cell.length_c   1.000
_cell.angle_alpha   90.00
_cell.angle_beta   90.00
_cell.angle_gamma   90.00
#
_symmetry.space_group_name_H-M   'P 1'
#
loop_
_entity.id
_entity.type
_entity.pdbx_description
1 polymer ?
#
loop_
_entity_poly.entity_id
_entity_poly.type
_entity_poly.pdbx_seq_one_letter_code
_entity_poly.pdbx_strand_id
1 'polypeptide(L)'
;MAQQVALGVSKLERGGVEGNSLAGQLTGDISAAALSATLISPILTAIDRAVVENAARPGQNPLAKALTSNILRSVRNPRLFFGTKPFFIIWTLYAATYVTANTVETTARHLTNEADRLFIPSVTFLSTIAINVPLGVWKDVRFVQLFGRPSTPVAARTEGAKGPPPVQSVRFPRTVASTFLIRDAITIFGAVNLPPIVSTSLPEETFANPMLKMATMQLLVPIFSQIFATPIHLLGIDMYSHPNSVARFSRIRHNLKATTMVRCARIVSAFGVGLIVNTGLRDHFHEKVGHAKEAA
;
A
#
# COMPACT_ATOMS: atom_id res chain seq x y z
N MET A 1 -46.48 25.15 -22.46
CA MET A 1 -46.30 23.68 -22.36
C MET A 1 -45.08 23.17 -23.14
N ALA A 2 -44.92 23.49 -24.43
CA ALA A 2 -43.79 23.00 -25.25
C ALA A 2 -42.38 23.38 -24.73
N GLN A 3 -42.21 24.59 -24.18
CA GLN A 3 -40.90 25.05 -23.67
C GLN A 3 -40.48 24.38 -22.35
N GLN A 4 -41.45 24.00 -21.50
CA GLN A 4 -41.20 23.20 -20.29
C GLN A 4 -40.88 21.74 -20.61
N VAL A 5 -41.50 21.17 -21.65
CA VAL A 5 -41.20 19.82 -22.14
C VAL A 5 -39.80 19.77 -22.75
N ALA A 6 -39.40 20.76 -23.55
CA ALA A 6 -38.04 20.83 -24.11
C ALA A 6 -36.94 21.01 -23.05
N LEU A 7 -37.22 21.79 -21.99
CA LEU A 7 -36.32 21.91 -20.83
C LEU A 7 -36.25 20.61 -20.01
N GLY A 8 -37.36 19.87 -19.91
CA GLY A 8 -37.41 18.56 -19.25
C GLY A 8 -36.63 17.49 -20.02
N VAL A 9 -36.82 17.43 -21.34
CA VAL A 9 -36.11 16.50 -22.24
C VAL A 9 -34.62 16.82 -22.26
N SER A 10 -34.21 18.08 -22.41
CA SER A 10 -32.78 18.44 -22.40
C SER A 10 -32.09 18.19 -21.05
N LYS A 11 -32.80 18.31 -19.92
CA LYS A 11 -32.26 17.92 -18.60
C LYS A 11 -32.14 16.40 -18.44
N LEU A 12 -33.10 15.63 -18.96
CA LEU A 12 -33.07 14.17 -18.92
C LEU A 12 -31.98 13.61 -19.84
N GLU A 13 -31.82 14.16 -21.04
CA GLU A 13 -30.77 13.78 -21.98
C GLU A 13 -29.38 14.17 -21.45
N ARG A 14 -29.23 15.38 -20.89
CA ARG A 14 -27.96 15.82 -20.28
C ARG A 14 -27.60 14.98 -19.05
N GLY A 15 -28.57 14.66 -18.20
CA GLY A 15 -28.37 13.74 -17.06
C GLY A 15 -28.05 12.31 -17.47
N GLY A 16 -28.64 11.82 -18.58
CA GLY A 16 -28.35 10.49 -19.13
C GLY A 16 -26.94 10.38 -19.72
N VAL A 17 -26.49 11.40 -20.44
CA VAL A 17 -25.13 11.47 -21.02
C VAL A 17 -24.06 11.67 -19.94
N GLU A 18 -24.33 12.50 -18.92
CA GLU A 18 -23.43 12.67 -17.76
C GLU A 18 -23.31 11.39 -16.92
N GLY A 19 -24.43 10.70 -16.69
CA GLY A 19 -24.44 9.42 -15.97
C GLY A 19 -23.65 8.32 -16.67
N ASN A 20 -23.71 8.26 -18.01
CA ASN A 20 -22.96 7.27 -18.80
C ASN A 20 -21.45 7.58 -18.81
N SER A 21 -21.07 8.86 -18.84
CA SER A 21 -19.68 9.30 -18.74
C SER A 21 -19.06 9.00 -17.38
N LEU A 22 -19.81 9.21 -16.28
CA LEU A 22 -19.33 8.91 -14.92
C LEU A 22 -19.12 7.40 -14.73
N ALA A 23 -20.06 6.56 -15.16
CA ALA A 23 -19.93 5.11 -15.08
C ALA A 23 -18.71 4.59 -15.86
N GLY A 24 -18.45 5.16 -17.05
CA GLY A 24 -17.25 4.88 -17.84
C GLY A 24 -15.96 5.25 -17.12
N GLN A 25 -15.88 6.45 -16.54
CA GLN A 25 -14.71 6.92 -15.79
C GLN A 25 -14.46 6.06 -14.53
N LEU A 26 -15.50 5.69 -13.78
CA LEU A 26 -15.38 4.81 -12.62
C LEU A 26 -14.91 3.40 -13.01
N THR A 27 -15.36 2.88 -14.16
CA THR A 27 -14.86 1.60 -14.69
C THR A 27 -13.38 1.70 -15.06
N GLY A 28 -12.97 2.82 -15.65
CA GLY A 28 -11.56 3.14 -15.92
C GLY A 28 -10.73 3.22 -14.65
N ASP A 29 -11.24 3.88 -13.61
CA ASP A 29 -10.60 4.02 -12.30
C ASP A 29 -10.32 2.65 -11.65
N ILE A 30 -11.31 1.76 -11.67
CA ILE A 30 -11.20 0.41 -11.11
C ILE A 30 -10.21 -0.44 -11.93
N SER A 31 -10.26 -0.33 -13.26
CA SER A 31 -9.39 -1.08 -14.16
C SER A 31 -7.92 -0.65 -14.01
N ALA A 32 -7.65 0.67 -13.96
CA ALA A 32 -6.32 1.22 -13.73
C ALA A 32 -5.74 0.75 -12.40
N ALA A 33 -6.55 0.83 -11.34
CA ALA A 33 -6.16 0.39 -10.00
C ALA A 33 -5.83 -1.11 -9.95
N ALA A 34 -6.68 -1.96 -10.55
CA ALA A 34 -6.48 -3.40 -10.57
C ALA A 34 -5.23 -3.82 -11.37
N LEU A 35 -5.01 -3.21 -12.53
CA LEU A 35 -3.84 -3.47 -13.37
C LEU A 35 -2.55 -3.02 -12.69
N SER A 36 -2.52 -1.79 -12.13
CA SER A 36 -1.36 -1.30 -11.40
C SER A 36 -1.06 -2.16 -10.17
N ALA A 37 -2.07 -2.52 -9.37
CA ALA A 37 -1.90 -3.40 -8.21
C ALA A 37 -1.36 -4.77 -8.62
N THR A 38 -1.82 -5.34 -9.74
CA THR A 38 -1.33 -6.62 -10.27
C THR A 38 0.15 -6.54 -10.65
N LEU A 39 0.58 -5.43 -11.24
CA LEU A 39 1.97 -5.20 -11.65
C LEU A 39 2.92 -5.13 -10.44
N ILE A 40 2.57 -4.38 -9.39
CA ILE A 40 3.47 -4.15 -8.25
C ILE A 40 3.40 -5.23 -7.18
N SER A 41 2.30 -5.97 -7.07
CA SER A 41 2.11 -6.94 -5.98
C SER A 41 3.20 -8.02 -5.88
N PRO A 42 3.79 -8.55 -6.97
CA PRO A 42 4.84 -9.55 -6.88
C PRO A 42 6.09 -9.07 -6.13
N ILE A 43 6.61 -7.88 -6.48
CA ILE A 43 7.82 -7.34 -5.85
C ILE A 43 7.56 -6.98 -4.39
N LEU A 44 6.40 -6.39 -4.11
CA LEU A 44 6.02 -5.98 -2.76
C LEU A 44 5.78 -7.20 -1.84
N THR A 45 5.18 -8.27 -2.37
CA THR A 45 5.03 -9.54 -1.64
C THR A 45 6.38 -10.16 -1.31
N ALA A 46 7.32 -10.16 -2.26
CA ALA A 46 8.66 -10.69 -2.04
C ALA A 46 9.42 -9.90 -0.96
N ILE A 47 9.32 -8.57 -1.00
CA ILE A 47 9.90 -7.67 0.00
C ILE A 47 9.31 -7.93 1.40
N ASP A 48 7.98 -7.83 1.54
CA ASP A 48 7.32 -7.94 2.85
C ASP A 48 7.53 -9.31 3.47
N ARG A 49 7.56 -10.37 2.64
CA ARG A 49 7.91 -11.73 3.09
C ARG A 49 9.35 -11.81 3.58
N ALA A 50 10.30 -11.31 2.80
CA ALA A 50 11.73 -11.37 3.16
C ALA A 50 12.03 -10.62 4.46
N VAL A 51 11.38 -9.46 4.68
CA VAL A 51 11.50 -8.68 5.92
C VAL A 51 11.04 -9.49 7.13
N VAL A 52 9.84 -10.08 7.07
CA VAL A 52 9.30 -10.85 8.20
C VAL A 52 10.10 -12.12 8.44
N GLU A 53 10.48 -12.86 7.39
CA GLU A 53 11.28 -14.09 7.54
C GLU A 53 12.67 -13.81 8.15
N ASN A 54 13.36 -12.76 7.69
CA ASN A 54 14.68 -12.38 8.20
C ASN A 54 14.61 -11.84 9.64
N ALA A 55 13.57 -11.07 9.98
CA ALA A 55 13.37 -10.56 11.33
C ALA A 55 13.02 -11.69 12.32
N ALA A 56 12.21 -12.66 11.91
CA ALA A 56 11.81 -13.79 12.74
C ALA A 56 12.91 -14.83 12.91
N ARG A 57 13.79 -15.03 11.92
CA ARG A 57 14.88 -16.02 11.98
C ARG A 57 16.20 -15.39 11.51
N PRO A 58 16.83 -14.55 12.35
CA PRO A 58 18.09 -13.91 11.99
C PRO A 58 19.16 -14.95 11.67
N GLY A 59 19.86 -14.78 10.55
CA GLY A 59 21.01 -15.61 10.16
C GLY A 59 20.70 -16.90 9.37
N GLN A 60 19.43 -17.34 9.26
CA GLN A 60 19.09 -18.56 8.50
C GLN A 60 18.92 -18.32 7.00
N ASN A 61 18.43 -17.14 6.60
CA ASN A 61 18.26 -16.76 5.20
C ASN A 61 18.66 -15.30 5.02
N PRO A 62 19.81 -15.01 4.37
CA PRO A 62 20.19 -13.65 4.04
C PRO A 62 19.07 -12.96 3.25
N LEU A 63 18.71 -11.75 3.66
CA LEU A 63 17.57 -11.00 3.13
C LEU A 63 17.63 -10.86 1.59
N ALA A 64 18.83 -10.66 1.04
CA ALA A 64 19.06 -10.63 -0.41
C ALA A 64 18.72 -11.97 -1.08
N LYS A 65 19.19 -13.10 -0.55
CA LYS A 65 18.91 -14.44 -1.10
C LYS A 65 17.41 -14.78 -1.04
N ALA A 66 16.75 -14.41 0.06
CA ALA A 66 15.30 -14.56 0.20
C ALA A 66 14.55 -13.70 -0.83
N LEU A 67 14.96 -12.45 -1.03
CA LEU A 67 14.35 -11.55 -1.99
C LEU A 67 14.50 -12.07 -3.43
N THR A 68 15.72 -12.41 -3.86
CA THR A 68 15.99 -12.92 -5.21
C THR A 68 15.26 -14.23 -5.46
N SER A 69 15.24 -15.15 -4.49
CA SER A 69 14.52 -16.43 -4.63
C SER A 69 13.01 -16.24 -4.75
N ASN A 70 12.42 -15.34 -3.96
CA ASN A 70 10.99 -15.06 -4.03
C ASN A 70 10.61 -14.39 -5.36
N ILE A 71 11.36 -13.38 -5.81
CA ILE A 71 11.13 -12.72 -7.11
C ILE A 71 11.27 -13.74 -8.26
N LEU A 72 12.34 -14.54 -8.25
CA LEU A 72 12.58 -15.53 -9.30
C LEU A 72 11.49 -16.60 -9.34
N ARG A 73 10.93 -16.98 -8.19
CA ARG A 73 9.78 -17.90 -8.11
C ARG A 73 8.49 -17.27 -8.61
N SER A 74 8.25 -15.98 -8.36
CA SER A 74 7.11 -15.25 -8.92
C SER A 74 7.17 -15.22 -10.44
N VAL A 75 8.36 -15.03 -11.02
CA VAL A 75 8.56 -15.00 -12.47
C VAL A 75 8.53 -16.41 -13.08
N ARG A 76 9.15 -17.41 -12.44
CA ARG A 76 9.22 -18.78 -12.98
C ARG A 76 7.91 -19.56 -12.87
N ASN A 77 7.07 -19.27 -11.87
CA ASN A 77 5.82 -19.99 -11.63
C ASN A 77 4.65 -19.03 -11.37
N PRO A 78 4.24 -18.21 -12.36
CA PRO A 78 3.26 -17.16 -12.16
C PRO A 78 1.90 -17.70 -11.69
N ARG A 79 1.39 -18.78 -12.29
CA ARG A 79 0.09 -19.38 -11.92
C ARG A 79 0.01 -19.81 -10.45
N LEU A 80 1.11 -20.37 -9.94
CA LEU A 80 1.20 -20.77 -8.52
C LEU A 80 1.34 -19.54 -7.61
N PHE A 81 2.05 -18.50 -8.05
CA PHE A 81 2.30 -17.30 -7.28
C PHE A 81 1.05 -16.42 -7.12
N PHE A 82 0.32 -16.17 -8.21
CA PHE A 82 -0.94 -15.42 -8.21
C PHE A 82 -2.03 -16.10 -7.38
N GLY A 83 -1.95 -17.43 -7.20
CA GLY A 83 -2.86 -18.19 -6.32
C GLY A 83 -2.50 -18.17 -4.83
N THR A 84 -1.40 -17.53 -4.41
CA THR A 84 -0.94 -17.60 -3.02
C THR A 84 -1.63 -16.58 -2.11
N LYS A 85 -1.93 -16.99 -0.87
CA LYS A 85 -2.49 -16.09 0.17
C LYS A 85 -1.69 -14.78 0.36
N PRO A 86 -0.34 -14.78 0.44
CA PRO A 86 0.46 -13.56 0.58
C PRO A 86 0.30 -12.58 -0.57
N PHE A 87 0.22 -13.08 -1.81
CA PHE A 87 0.00 -12.24 -2.98
C PHE A 87 -1.35 -11.51 -2.90
N PHE A 88 -2.43 -12.26 -2.64
CA PHE A 88 -3.78 -11.66 -2.54
C PHE A 88 -3.90 -10.62 -1.44
N ILE A 89 -3.19 -10.79 -0.31
CA ILE A 89 -3.18 -9.80 0.77
C ILE A 89 -2.59 -8.47 0.28
N ILE A 90 -1.44 -8.52 -0.39
CA ILE A 90 -0.77 -7.33 -0.93
C ILE A 90 -1.61 -6.72 -2.06
N TRP A 91 -2.07 -7.55 -2.99
CA TRP A 91 -2.91 -7.12 -4.09
C TRP A 91 -4.17 -6.41 -3.59
N THR A 92 -4.86 -6.97 -2.59
CA THR A 92 -6.06 -6.36 -2.02
C THR A 92 -5.75 -5.01 -1.38
N LEU A 93 -4.66 -4.89 -0.62
CA LEU A 93 -4.24 -3.62 -0.03
C LEU A 93 -4.06 -2.53 -1.10
N TYR A 94 -3.28 -2.82 -2.15
CA TYR A 94 -2.97 -1.83 -3.17
C TYR A 94 -4.14 -1.56 -4.12
N ALA A 95 -4.86 -2.60 -4.56
CA ALA A 95 -6.04 -2.45 -5.38
C ALA A 95 -7.11 -1.61 -4.66
N ALA A 96 -7.45 -1.94 -3.41
CA ALA A 96 -8.44 -1.17 -2.66
C ALA A 96 -8.01 0.28 -2.42
N THR A 97 -6.72 0.50 -2.14
CA THR A 97 -6.17 1.86 -1.95
C THR A 97 -6.28 2.68 -3.24
N TYR A 98 -5.84 2.14 -4.38
CA TYR A 98 -5.90 2.83 -5.67
C TYR A 98 -7.32 3.02 -6.18
N VAL A 99 -8.18 2.00 -6.05
CA VAL A 99 -9.61 2.13 -6.37
C VAL A 99 -10.21 3.28 -5.57
N THR A 100 -10.02 3.28 -4.25
CA THR A 100 -10.56 4.33 -3.38
C THR A 100 -10.07 5.71 -3.78
N ALA A 101 -8.76 5.87 -3.99
CA ALA A 101 -8.19 7.14 -4.42
C ALA A 101 -8.79 7.62 -5.75
N ASN A 102 -8.80 6.76 -6.77
CA ASN A 102 -9.28 7.10 -8.10
C ASN A 102 -10.78 7.42 -8.09
N THR A 103 -11.61 6.55 -7.50
CA THR A 103 -13.07 6.70 -7.54
C THR A 103 -13.56 7.87 -6.69
N VAL A 104 -12.95 8.10 -5.52
CA VAL A 104 -13.30 9.25 -4.67
C VAL A 104 -12.91 10.54 -5.37
N GLU A 105 -11.74 10.59 -5.99
CA GLU A 105 -11.31 11.77 -6.74
C GLU A 105 -12.28 12.05 -7.91
N THR A 106 -12.57 11.07 -8.76
CA THR A 106 -13.50 11.20 -9.90
C THR A 106 -14.90 11.62 -9.43
N THR A 107 -15.42 11.00 -8.37
CA THR A 107 -16.74 11.34 -7.83
C THR A 107 -16.76 12.74 -7.24
N ALA A 108 -15.75 13.13 -6.47
CA ALA A 108 -15.67 14.47 -5.86
C ALA A 108 -15.54 15.55 -6.93
N ARG A 109 -14.73 15.32 -7.97
CA ARG A 109 -14.60 16.17 -9.15
C ARG A 109 -15.95 16.38 -9.85
N HIS A 110 -16.69 15.31 -10.06
CA HIS A 110 -18.02 15.36 -10.69
C HIS A 110 -19.05 16.11 -9.82
N LEU A 111 -19.07 15.86 -8.50
CA LEU A 111 -20.02 16.50 -7.58
C LEU A 111 -19.75 18.00 -7.37
N THR A 112 -18.49 18.42 -7.45
CA THR A 112 -18.07 19.80 -7.20
C THR A 112 -17.89 20.62 -8.48
N ASN A 113 -18.15 20.03 -9.66
CA ASN A 113 -17.83 20.64 -10.96
C ASN A 113 -16.39 21.19 -11.02
N GLU A 114 -15.42 20.47 -10.44
CA GLU A 114 -14.01 20.85 -10.36
C GLU A 114 -13.69 22.16 -9.60
N ALA A 115 -14.67 22.79 -8.96
CA ALA A 115 -14.52 24.11 -8.36
C ALA A 115 -13.65 24.10 -7.07
N ASP A 116 -13.68 23.01 -6.30
CA ASP A 116 -13.11 22.96 -4.96
C ASP A 116 -11.70 22.36 -4.91
N ARG A 117 -10.71 23.20 -5.17
CA ARG A 117 -9.28 22.84 -5.20
C ARG A 117 -8.70 22.30 -3.87
N LEU A 118 -9.35 22.55 -2.74
CA LEU A 118 -8.92 22.05 -1.43
C LEU A 118 -9.72 20.83 -0.96
N PHE A 119 -11.01 20.77 -1.29
CA PHE A 119 -11.89 19.69 -0.85
C PHE A 119 -11.52 18.35 -1.51
N ILE A 120 -11.33 18.35 -2.84
CA ILE A 120 -11.08 17.13 -3.62
C ILE A 120 -9.82 16.38 -3.13
N PRO A 121 -8.65 17.02 -2.97
CA PRO A 121 -7.47 16.33 -2.43
C PRO A 121 -7.68 15.85 -0.98
N SER A 122 -8.38 16.64 -0.16
CA SER A 122 -8.60 16.33 1.26
C SER A 122 -9.50 15.11 1.46
N VAL A 123 -10.64 15.04 0.76
CA VAL A 123 -11.57 13.92 0.86
C VAL A 123 -10.98 12.64 0.26
N THR A 124 -10.24 12.76 -0.84
CA THR A 124 -9.50 11.65 -1.46
C THR A 124 -8.47 11.09 -0.49
N PHE A 125 -7.68 11.97 0.13
CA PHE A 125 -6.68 11.59 1.12
C PHE A 125 -7.29 10.91 2.35
N LEU A 126 -8.34 11.49 2.94
CA LEU A 126 -8.99 10.94 4.13
C LEU A 126 -9.61 9.56 3.84
N SER A 127 -10.28 9.43 2.70
CA SER A 127 -10.88 8.15 2.26
C SER A 127 -9.79 7.10 2.02
N THR A 128 -8.68 7.50 1.41
CA THR A 128 -7.54 6.61 1.16
C THR A 128 -6.94 6.12 2.49
N ILE A 129 -6.77 6.99 3.49
CA ILE A 129 -6.29 6.58 4.83
C ILE A 129 -7.26 5.59 5.49
N ALA A 130 -8.56 5.86 5.42
CA ALA A 130 -9.58 5.03 6.05
C ALA A 130 -9.56 3.58 5.55
N ILE A 131 -9.15 3.36 4.30
CA ILE A 131 -8.97 2.03 3.70
C ILE A 131 -7.56 1.49 3.89
N ASN A 132 -6.54 2.32 3.68
CA ASN A 132 -5.15 1.91 3.66
C ASN A 132 -4.65 1.45 5.04
N VAL A 133 -4.99 2.16 6.11
CA VAL A 133 -4.51 1.83 7.48
C VAL A 133 -5.06 0.48 7.95
N PRO A 134 -6.38 0.20 7.90
CA PRO A 134 -6.88 -1.11 8.32
C PRO A 134 -6.32 -2.26 7.48
N LEU A 135 -6.24 -2.10 6.15
CA LEU A 135 -5.66 -3.12 5.28
C LEU A 135 -4.15 -3.29 5.48
N GLY A 136 -3.44 -2.21 5.80
CA GLY A 136 -2.00 -2.21 6.12
C GLY A 136 -1.69 -2.99 7.38
N VAL A 137 -2.48 -2.76 8.45
CA VAL A 137 -2.41 -3.52 9.69
C VAL A 137 -2.82 -4.98 9.47
N TRP A 138 -3.91 -5.23 8.75
CA TRP A 138 -4.35 -6.58 8.41
C TRP A 138 -3.27 -7.36 7.67
N LYS A 139 -2.63 -6.73 6.67
CA LYS A 139 -1.47 -7.28 5.97
C LYS A 139 -0.36 -7.68 6.94
N ASP A 140 0.10 -6.77 7.78
CA ASP A 140 1.19 -7.05 8.73
C ASP A 140 0.86 -8.23 9.66
N VAL A 141 -0.36 -8.24 10.22
CA VAL A 141 -0.84 -9.33 11.09
C VAL A 141 -0.77 -10.66 10.36
N ARG A 142 -1.30 -10.74 9.13
CA ARG A 142 -1.32 -11.97 8.34
C ARG A 142 0.06 -12.41 7.90
N PHE A 143 0.93 -11.49 7.51
CA PHE A 143 2.31 -11.81 7.13
C PHE A 143 3.10 -12.36 8.32
N VAL A 144 2.95 -11.76 9.49
CA VAL A 144 3.61 -12.20 10.72
C VAL A 144 3.09 -13.57 11.16
N GLN A 145 1.79 -13.84 11.06
CA GLN A 145 1.22 -15.17 11.32
C GLN A 145 1.74 -16.24 10.33
N LEU A 146 1.93 -15.88 9.07
CA LEU A 146 2.38 -16.81 8.02
C LEU A 146 3.89 -17.10 8.12
N PHE A 147 4.70 -16.08 8.38
CA PHE A 147 6.17 -16.14 8.22
C PHE A 147 6.96 -15.94 9.51
N GLY A 148 6.35 -15.30 10.52
CA GLY A 148 6.93 -15.00 11.83
C GLY A 148 6.73 -16.08 12.88
N ARG A 149 6.52 -17.34 12.47
CA ARG A 149 6.23 -18.44 13.39
C ARG A 149 7.26 -18.51 14.52
N PRO A 150 6.83 -18.69 15.78
CA PRO A 150 7.74 -18.81 16.91
C PRO A 150 8.71 -19.96 16.68
N SER A 151 9.97 -19.78 17.08
CA SER A 151 10.92 -20.87 17.17
C SER A 151 10.45 -21.87 18.23
N THR A 152 9.62 -22.84 17.86
CA THR A 152 9.37 -24.01 18.72
C THR A 152 10.68 -24.77 18.89
N PRO A 153 11.12 -25.06 20.13
CA PRO A 153 12.30 -25.88 20.39
C PRO A 153 12.20 -27.21 19.64
N VAL A 154 13.32 -27.65 19.05
CA VAL A 154 13.44 -28.91 18.29
C VAL A 154 13.02 -30.13 19.13
N ALA A 155 13.07 -30.04 20.45
CA ALA A 155 12.65 -31.10 21.38
C ALA A 155 11.15 -31.46 21.31
N ALA A 156 10.28 -30.61 20.76
CA ALA A 156 8.86 -30.92 20.57
C ALA A 156 8.55 -31.56 19.20
N ARG A 157 9.58 -31.82 18.38
CA ARG A 157 9.44 -32.51 17.08
C ARG A 157 9.87 -33.98 17.13
N THR A 158 10.47 -34.41 18.23
CA THR A 158 10.79 -35.81 18.43
C THR A 158 9.57 -36.48 19.07
N GLU A 159 8.95 -37.35 18.28
CA GLU A 159 8.00 -38.41 18.65
C GLU A 159 6.51 -38.01 18.83
N GLY A 160 5.71 -38.34 17.82
CA GLY A 160 4.34 -38.85 18.07
C GLY A 160 3.14 -38.13 17.45
N ALA A 161 3.21 -36.85 17.05
CA ALA A 161 2.00 -36.13 16.63
C ALA A 161 1.67 -36.30 15.13
N LYS A 162 1.13 -37.47 14.74
CA LYS A 162 0.32 -37.62 13.52
C LYS A 162 -1.06 -36.98 13.74
N GLY A 163 -1.11 -35.65 13.74
CA GLY A 163 -2.36 -34.90 13.79
C GLY A 163 -2.13 -33.49 13.25
N PRO A 164 -3.12 -32.88 12.58
CA PRO A 164 -3.03 -31.46 12.25
C PRO A 164 -2.77 -30.69 13.55
N PRO A 165 -1.82 -29.74 13.57
CA PRO A 165 -1.49 -29.01 14.79
C PRO A 165 -2.78 -28.36 15.34
N PRO A 166 -3.00 -28.37 16.67
CA PRO A 166 -4.20 -27.79 17.25
C PRO A 166 -4.27 -26.33 16.82
N VAL A 167 -5.38 -25.95 16.17
CA VAL A 167 -5.70 -24.57 15.81
C VAL A 167 -6.03 -23.84 17.09
N GLN A 168 -5.02 -23.53 17.90
CA GLN A 168 -5.16 -22.59 18.99
C GLN A 168 -5.38 -21.23 18.34
N SER A 169 -6.64 -20.80 18.25
CA SER A 169 -7.00 -19.43 17.92
C SER A 169 -6.62 -18.52 19.10
N VAL A 170 -5.32 -18.45 19.42
CA VAL A 170 -4.79 -17.42 20.30
C VAL A 170 -5.05 -16.11 19.59
N ARG A 171 -6.00 -15.34 20.13
CA ARG A 171 -6.34 -14.00 19.65
C ARG A 171 -5.03 -13.23 19.45
N PHE A 172 -4.86 -12.65 18.27
CA PHE A 172 -3.61 -11.99 17.91
C PHE A 172 -3.25 -10.94 18.99
N PRO A 173 -2.00 -10.93 19.52
CA PRO A 173 -1.66 -10.05 20.63
C PRO A 173 -1.90 -8.58 20.26
N ARG A 174 -2.73 -7.89 21.06
CA ARG A 174 -3.06 -6.47 20.84
C ARG A 174 -1.82 -5.59 20.82
N THR A 175 -0.85 -5.89 21.68
CA THR A 175 0.43 -5.18 21.76
C THR A 175 1.20 -5.24 20.43
N VAL A 176 1.19 -6.38 19.74
CA VAL A 176 1.80 -6.52 18.42
C VAL A 176 1.01 -5.71 17.39
N ALA A 177 -0.32 -5.78 17.39
CA ALA A 177 -1.14 -5.00 16.46
C ALA A 177 -0.93 -3.48 16.63
N SER A 178 -0.79 -3.02 17.88
CA SER A 178 -0.50 -1.61 18.18
C SER A 178 0.83 -1.15 17.58
N THR A 179 1.87 -1.99 17.55
CA THR A 179 3.14 -1.62 16.90
C THR A 179 2.97 -1.38 15.39
N PHE A 180 2.16 -2.18 14.70
CA PHE A 180 1.88 -1.97 13.28
C PHE A 180 1.05 -0.72 13.02
N LEU A 181 0.10 -0.42 13.91
CA LEU A 181 -0.68 0.81 13.85
C LEU A 181 0.20 2.06 14.08
N ILE A 182 1.07 2.04 15.09
CA ILE A 182 2.01 3.14 15.37
C ILE A 182 2.97 3.34 14.19
N ARG A 183 3.45 2.24 13.60
CA ARG A 183 4.27 2.27 12.37
C ARG A 183 3.56 3.00 11.23
N ASP A 184 2.27 2.72 11.02
CA ASP A 184 1.49 3.36 9.96
C ASP A 184 1.27 4.83 10.25
N ALA A 185 0.99 5.20 11.51
CA ALA A 185 0.89 6.58 11.93
C ALA A 185 2.19 7.38 11.65
N ILE A 186 3.37 6.81 11.95
CA ILE A 186 4.66 7.44 11.64
C ILE A 186 4.82 7.65 10.12
N THR A 187 4.44 6.65 9.32
CA THR A 187 4.60 6.71 7.86
C THR A 187 3.65 7.76 7.26
N ILE A 188 2.40 7.82 7.72
CA ILE A 188 1.40 8.82 7.29
C ILE A 188 1.83 10.22 7.71
N PHE A 189 2.23 10.39 8.98
CA PHE A 189 2.73 11.67 9.47
C PHE A 189 3.91 12.17 8.63
N GLY A 190 4.86 11.28 8.35
CA GLY A 190 6.01 11.57 7.51
C GLY A 190 5.64 11.89 6.06
N ALA A 191 4.62 11.26 5.50
CA ALA A 191 4.22 11.51 4.12
C ALA A 191 3.41 12.80 3.93
N VAL A 192 2.74 13.29 4.97
CA VAL A 192 1.69 14.31 4.82
C VAL A 192 2.05 15.62 5.50
N ASN A 193 2.53 15.54 6.74
CA ASN A 193 2.78 16.73 7.55
C ASN A 193 4.22 17.21 7.41
N LEU A 194 5.17 16.29 7.26
CA LEU A 194 6.59 16.65 7.18
C LEU A 194 7.03 17.29 5.86
N PRO A 195 6.53 16.93 4.65
CA PRO A 195 7.04 17.54 3.41
C PRO A 195 6.87 19.06 3.35
N PRO A 196 5.71 19.66 3.72
CA PRO A 196 5.59 21.11 3.78
C PRO A 196 6.55 21.75 4.80
N ILE A 197 6.65 21.17 6.00
CA ILE A 197 7.53 21.68 7.07
C ILE A 197 9.00 21.68 6.59
N VAL A 198 9.48 20.55 6.10
CA VAL A 198 10.87 20.40 5.63
C VAL A 198 11.13 21.30 4.41
N SER A 199 10.16 21.46 3.52
CA SER A 199 10.28 22.37 2.38
C SER A 199 10.53 23.81 2.85
N THR A 200 9.84 24.30 3.87
CA THR A 200 10.07 25.68 4.38
C THR A 200 11.43 25.87 5.04
N SER A 201 12.04 24.81 5.56
CA SER A 201 13.34 24.87 6.23
C SER A 201 14.54 24.81 5.29
N LEU A 202 14.34 24.46 4.01
CA LEU A 202 15.43 24.37 3.03
C LEU A 202 15.67 25.72 2.34
N PRO A 203 16.93 26.16 2.14
CA PRO A 203 17.25 27.38 1.40
C PRO A 203 16.64 27.37 -0.01
N GLU A 204 16.19 28.52 -0.48
CA GLU A 204 15.61 28.64 -1.84
C GLU A 204 16.62 28.29 -2.93
N GLU A 205 17.91 28.47 -2.66
CA GLU A 205 19.00 28.21 -3.59
C GLU A 205 19.25 26.71 -3.87
N THR A 206 18.65 25.81 -3.08
CA THR A 206 18.85 24.35 -3.24
C THR A 206 18.06 23.78 -4.42
N PHE A 207 16.97 24.45 -4.85
CA PHE A 207 16.12 23.97 -5.93
C PHE A 207 15.75 25.11 -6.89
N ALA A 208 15.95 24.90 -8.18
CA ALA A 208 15.61 25.88 -9.22
C ALA A 208 14.11 26.22 -9.30
N ASN A 209 13.23 25.38 -8.75
CA ASN A 209 11.77 25.55 -8.83
C ASN A 209 11.09 25.09 -7.53
N PRO A 210 10.19 25.90 -6.92
CA PRO A 210 9.37 25.52 -5.76
C PRO A 210 8.54 24.25 -5.96
N MET A 211 8.04 23.99 -7.17
CA MET A 211 7.30 22.78 -7.52
C MET A 211 8.21 21.54 -7.45
N LEU A 212 9.43 21.65 -7.99
CA LEU A 212 10.42 20.57 -7.95
C LEU A 212 10.86 20.29 -6.50
N LYS A 213 11.01 21.35 -5.70
CA LYS A 213 11.31 21.26 -4.26
C LYS A 213 10.23 20.45 -3.53
N MET A 214 8.96 20.82 -3.70
CA MET A 214 7.84 20.10 -3.06
C MET A 214 7.74 18.65 -3.54
N ALA A 215 7.85 18.39 -4.84
CA ALA A 215 7.83 17.03 -5.39
C ALA A 215 8.99 16.17 -4.82
N THR A 216 10.18 16.76 -4.70
CA THR A 216 11.33 16.09 -4.08
C THR A 216 11.08 15.77 -2.62
N MET A 217 10.50 16.71 -1.85
CA MET A 217 10.15 16.47 -0.44
C MET A 217 9.08 15.39 -0.29
N GLN A 218 8.04 15.42 -1.13
CA GLN A 218 6.98 14.42 -1.13
C GLN A 218 7.50 13.01 -1.48
N LEU A 219 8.61 12.90 -2.21
CA LEU A 219 9.26 11.63 -2.51
C LEU A 219 10.22 11.18 -1.40
N LEU A 220 11.10 12.07 -0.94
CA LEU A 220 12.20 11.72 -0.01
C LEU A 220 11.73 11.58 1.44
N VAL A 221 10.84 12.44 1.91
CA VAL A 221 10.44 12.45 3.32
C VAL A 221 9.76 11.14 3.74
N PRO A 222 8.85 10.52 2.94
CA PRO A 222 8.34 9.18 3.24
C PRO A 222 9.45 8.12 3.34
N ILE A 223 10.49 8.21 2.51
CA ILE A 223 11.64 7.30 2.55
C ILE A 223 12.39 7.47 3.86
N PHE A 224 12.68 8.70 4.27
CA PHE A 224 13.37 8.98 5.54
C PHE A 224 12.54 8.61 6.77
N SER A 225 11.21 8.72 6.72
CA SER A 225 10.33 8.27 7.80
C SER A 225 10.54 6.79 8.16
N GLN A 226 11.05 5.97 7.23
CA GLN A 226 11.34 4.56 7.48
C GLN A 226 12.45 4.36 8.53
N ILE A 227 13.32 5.34 8.77
CA ILE A 227 14.32 5.28 9.84
C ILE A 227 13.64 5.14 11.21
N PHE A 228 12.48 5.79 11.38
CA PHE A 228 11.69 5.75 12.61
C PHE A 228 10.63 4.64 12.60
N ALA A 229 10.02 4.38 11.44
CA ALA A 229 8.97 3.37 11.29
C ALA A 229 9.51 1.93 11.33
N THR A 230 10.77 1.71 10.94
CA THR A 230 11.37 0.36 10.86
C THR A 230 11.64 -0.27 12.24
N PRO A 231 12.24 0.43 13.23
CA PRO A 231 12.40 -0.10 14.58
C PRO A 231 11.08 -0.60 15.19
N ILE A 232 10.00 0.16 15.02
CA ILE A 232 8.67 -0.20 15.56
C ILE A 232 8.09 -1.44 14.87
N HIS A 233 8.28 -1.57 13.56
CA HIS A 233 7.85 -2.76 12.83
C HIS A 233 8.63 -4.01 13.23
N LEU A 234 9.96 -3.89 13.35
CA LEU A 234 10.81 -4.99 13.82
C LEU A 234 10.47 -5.39 15.25
N LEU A 235 10.12 -4.42 16.10
CA LEU A 235 9.62 -4.67 17.45
C LEU A 235 8.35 -5.53 17.42
N GLY A 236 7.37 -5.20 16.59
CA GLY A 236 6.15 -6.01 16.42
C GLY A 236 6.44 -7.44 15.98
N ILE A 237 7.30 -7.61 14.98
CA ILE A 237 7.68 -8.94 14.48
C ILE A 237 8.41 -9.74 15.57
N ASP A 238 9.33 -9.12 16.32
CA ASP A 238 10.07 -9.81 17.38
C ASP A 238 9.18 -10.17 18.58
N MET A 239 8.27 -9.29 18.99
CA MET A 239 7.31 -9.57 20.06
C MET A 239 6.42 -10.77 19.73
N TYR A 240 6.08 -10.96 18.45
CA TYR A 240 5.33 -12.13 17.99
C TYR A 240 6.20 -13.39 17.87
N SER A 241 7.38 -13.27 17.26
CA SER A 241 8.23 -14.42 16.92
C SER A 241 9.04 -14.93 18.14
N HIS A 242 9.33 -14.06 19.09
CA HIS A 242 10.16 -14.31 20.27
C HIS A 242 9.54 -13.66 21.54
N PRO A 243 8.36 -14.12 21.98
CA PRO A 243 7.61 -13.46 23.06
C PRO A 243 8.40 -13.34 24.37
N ASN A 244 9.16 -14.37 24.73
CA ASN A 244 9.87 -14.48 26.02
C ASN A 244 11.36 -14.09 25.94
N SER A 245 11.81 -13.44 24.86
CA SER A 245 13.24 -13.25 24.65
C SER A 245 13.78 -11.94 25.23
N VAL A 246 14.86 -12.05 26.01
CA VAL A 246 15.62 -10.93 26.58
C VAL A 246 16.57 -10.26 25.57
N ALA A 247 16.95 -10.95 24.49
CA ALA A 247 17.90 -10.45 23.48
C ALA A 247 17.23 -9.65 22.33
N ARG A 248 16.01 -9.13 22.56
CA ARG A 248 15.18 -8.43 21.57
C ARG A 248 15.90 -7.25 20.93
N PHE A 249 16.50 -6.39 21.75
CA PHE A 249 17.19 -5.20 21.26
C PHE A 249 18.35 -5.54 20.31
N SER A 250 19.13 -6.57 20.64
CA SER A 250 20.25 -7.04 19.82
C SER A 250 19.78 -7.53 18.43
N ARG A 251 18.70 -8.33 18.38
CA ARG A 251 18.12 -8.81 17.10
C ARG A 251 17.56 -7.67 16.25
N ILE A 252 16.86 -6.71 16.86
CA ILE A 252 16.34 -5.54 16.15
C ILE A 252 17.50 -4.75 15.56
N ARG A 253 18.53 -4.44 16.36
CA ARG A 253 19.72 -3.70 15.91
C ARG A 253 20.44 -4.41 14.76
N HIS A 254 20.60 -5.72 14.84
CA HIS A 254 21.24 -6.53 13.80
C HIS A 254 20.51 -6.42 12.45
N ASN A 255 19.18 -6.49 12.47
CA ASN A 255 18.36 -6.46 11.24
C ASN A 255 17.98 -5.06 10.76
N LEU A 256 18.23 -4.02 11.56
CA LEU A 256 17.72 -2.67 11.33
C LEU A 256 18.14 -2.11 9.97
N LYS A 257 19.46 -2.07 9.68
CA LYS A 257 19.99 -1.46 8.45
C LYS A 257 19.43 -2.11 7.19
N ALA A 258 19.53 -3.44 7.09
CA ALA A 258 19.07 -4.19 5.93
C ALA A 258 17.54 -4.05 5.74
N THR A 259 16.78 -4.08 6.83
CA THR A 259 15.32 -3.92 6.78
C THR A 259 14.94 -2.52 6.33
N THR A 260 15.58 -1.48 6.86
CA THR A 260 15.30 -0.09 6.47
C THR A 260 15.55 0.11 4.98
N MET A 261 16.68 -0.35 4.44
CA MET A 261 16.99 -0.21 3.00
C MET A 261 15.93 -0.86 2.11
N VAL A 262 15.51 -2.08 2.44
CA VAL A 262 14.50 -2.80 1.67
C VAL A 262 13.12 -2.17 1.79
N ARG A 263 12.79 -1.60 2.95
CA ARG A 263 11.56 -0.81 3.11
C ARG A 263 11.59 0.51 2.36
N CYS A 264 12.75 1.16 2.23
CA CYS A 264 12.92 2.32 1.36
C CYS A 264 12.69 1.92 -0.12
N ALA A 265 13.29 0.82 -0.57
CA ALA A 265 13.08 0.29 -1.93
C ALA A 265 11.59 -0.03 -2.19
N ARG A 266 10.90 -0.60 -1.20
CA ARG A 266 9.45 -0.85 -1.24
C ARG A 266 8.63 0.41 -1.48
N ILE A 267 8.98 1.52 -0.82
CA ILE A 267 8.31 2.83 -1.03
C ILE A 267 8.49 3.29 -2.46
N VAL A 268 9.71 3.21 -3.01
CA VAL A 268 9.99 3.60 -4.40
C VAL A 268 9.20 2.73 -5.39
N SER A 269 9.11 1.42 -5.17
CA SER A 269 8.31 0.54 -6.03
C SER A 269 6.81 0.87 -5.99
N ALA A 270 6.28 1.11 -4.78
CA ALA A 270 4.85 1.37 -4.59
C ALA A 270 4.42 2.78 -5.04
N PHE A 271 5.11 3.82 -4.57
CA PHE A 271 4.76 5.21 -4.84
C PHE A 271 5.38 5.75 -6.14
N GLY A 272 6.49 5.18 -6.60
CA GLY A 272 7.04 5.50 -7.92
C GLY A 272 6.29 4.73 -9.00
N VAL A 273 6.67 3.48 -9.23
CA VAL A 273 6.15 2.69 -10.36
C VAL A 273 4.65 2.46 -10.27
N GLY A 274 4.14 2.07 -9.09
CA GLY A 274 2.72 1.76 -8.92
C GLY A 274 1.80 2.95 -9.18
N LEU A 275 2.10 4.11 -8.59
CA LEU A 275 1.28 5.30 -8.83
C LEU A 275 1.42 5.82 -10.26
N ILE A 276 2.62 5.87 -10.84
CA ILE A 276 2.81 6.33 -12.23
C ILE A 276 1.99 5.47 -13.20
N VAL A 277 2.02 4.15 -13.04
CA VAL A 277 1.24 3.24 -13.89
C VAL A 277 -0.25 3.40 -13.64
N ASN A 278 -0.69 3.57 -12.38
CA ASN A 278 -2.10 3.79 -12.06
C ASN A 278 -2.62 5.09 -12.71
N THR A 279 -1.90 6.20 -12.54
CA THR A 279 -2.27 7.49 -13.13
C THR A 279 -2.28 7.42 -14.65
N GLY A 280 -1.22 6.88 -15.27
CA GLY A 280 -1.17 6.77 -16.73
C GLY A 280 -2.27 5.87 -17.33
N LEU A 281 -2.61 4.75 -16.67
CA LEU A 281 -3.73 3.91 -17.09
C LEU A 281 -5.08 4.59 -16.89
N ARG A 282 -5.25 5.33 -15.78
CA ARG A 282 -6.46 6.07 -15.49
C ARG A 282 -6.71 7.14 -16.56
N ASP A 283 -5.68 7.94 -16.87
CA ASP A 283 -5.74 8.99 -17.88
C ASP A 283 -6.12 8.40 -19.25
N HIS A 284 -5.49 7.29 -19.64
CA HIS A 284 -5.79 6.58 -20.89
C HIS A 284 -7.23 6.05 -20.95
N PHE A 285 -7.78 5.53 -19.84
CA PHE A 285 -9.17 5.08 -19.82
C PHE A 285 -10.15 6.24 -19.85
N HIS A 286 -9.86 7.35 -19.15
CA HIS A 286 -10.70 8.54 -19.15
C HIS A 286 -10.73 9.22 -20.53
N GLU A 287 -9.59 9.30 -21.22
CA GLU A 287 -9.50 9.81 -22.59
C GLU A 287 -10.39 9.00 -23.55
N LYS A 288 -10.34 7.66 -23.46
CA LYS A 288 -11.21 6.79 -24.27
C LYS A 288 -12.69 7.01 -24.01
N VAL A 289 -13.08 7.26 -22.75
CA VAL A 289 -14.47 7.58 -22.40
C VAL A 289 -14.85 8.96 -22.97
N GLY A 290 -13.94 9.93 -22.94
CA GLY A 290 -14.12 11.25 -23.57
C GLY A 290 -14.36 11.16 -25.08
N HIS A 291 -13.51 10.42 -25.80
CA HIS A 291 -13.69 10.21 -27.25
C HIS A 291 -14.98 9.45 -27.58
N ALA A 292 -15.38 8.48 -26.75
CA ALA A 292 -16.65 7.77 -26.92
C ALA A 292 -17.87 8.69 -26.72
N LYS A 293 -17.74 9.74 -25.91
CA LYS A 293 -18.77 10.77 -25.70
C LYS A 293 -18.84 11.76 -26.87
N GLU A 294 -17.72 12.12 -27.47
CA GLU A 294 -17.69 13.02 -28.65
C GLU A 294 -18.22 12.34 -29.93
N ALA A 295 -18.12 11.01 -30.01
CA ALA A 295 -18.57 10.22 -31.14
C ALA A 295 -20.05 9.78 -31.07
N ALA A 296 -20.74 10.00 -29.94
CA ALA A 296 -22.12 9.59 -29.68
C ALA A 296 -23.09 10.78 -29.69
#